data_AF-A0A7R9WU10-F1
#
_entry.id   AF-A0A7R9WU10-F1
#
_cell.length_a   1.000
_cell.length_b   1.000
_cell.length_c   1.000
_cell.angle_alpha   90.00
_cell.angle_beta   90.00
_cell.angle_gamma   90.00
#
_symmetry.space_group_name_H-M   'P 1'
#
loop_
_entity.id
_entity.type
_entity.pdbx_description
1 polymer ?
#
loop_
_entity_poly.entity_id
_entity_poly.type
_entity_poly.pdbx_seq_one_letter_code
_entity_poly.pdbx_strand_id
1 'polypeptide(L)'
;SPVATYPPNRLGFYDMTGNVWEWMRGGRHKERIVRGGSFVDSLDGSTNHAATLGARATMHATTTTGNVGFRCAKAPQRRTEYHYVLHDETHHGQLAVEDEFGKRDFIPQKGWEDVEFDEEDPVIAYDEDGNEIKGKKRRVVLERRKFSNEL
;
A
#
# COMPACT_ATOMS: atom_id res chain seq x y z
N SER A 1 -13.56 -10.01 29.35
CA SER A 1 -12.82 -9.07 30.23
C SER A 1 -12.56 -7.78 29.48
N PRO A 2 -12.20 -6.66 30.13
CA PRO A 2 -11.62 -5.52 29.43
C PRO A 2 -10.38 -5.93 28.63
N VAL A 3 -10.12 -5.27 27.50
CA VAL A 3 -8.91 -5.51 26.69
C VAL A 3 -7.66 -5.19 27.52
N ALA A 4 -6.61 -5.97 27.35
CA ALA A 4 -5.33 -5.84 28.08
C ALA A 4 -5.43 -6.06 29.60
N THR A 5 -6.42 -6.85 30.05
CA THR A 5 -6.48 -7.30 31.45
C THR A 5 -5.33 -8.26 31.79
N TYR A 6 -4.92 -9.10 30.81
CA TYR A 6 -3.87 -10.09 30.98
C TYR A 6 -2.57 -9.67 30.28
N PRO A 7 -1.40 -10.20 30.68
CA PRO A 7 -0.12 -9.84 30.07
C PRO A 7 -0.08 -10.09 28.56
N PRO A 8 0.66 -9.25 27.79
CA PRO A 8 0.80 -9.45 26.35
C PRO A 8 1.74 -10.62 26.05
N ASN A 9 1.69 -11.10 24.81
CA ASN A 9 2.72 -11.99 24.28
C ASN A 9 4.04 -11.23 24.04
N ARG A 10 5.10 -11.95 23.64
CA ARG A 10 6.44 -11.37 23.37
C ARG A 10 6.47 -10.29 22.28
N LEU A 11 5.43 -10.19 21.45
CA LEU A 11 5.29 -9.18 20.40
C LEU A 11 4.45 -7.97 20.86
N GLY A 12 3.98 -7.95 22.11
CA GLY A 12 3.14 -6.89 22.65
C GLY A 12 1.65 -7.04 22.32
N PHE A 13 1.20 -8.17 21.79
CA PHE A 13 -0.22 -8.39 21.51
C PHE A 13 -0.96 -8.97 22.71
N TYR A 14 -2.11 -8.38 23.00
CA TYR A 14 -3.03 -8.76 24.07
C TYR A 14 -4.19 -9.60 23.52
N ASP A 15 -4.77 -10.42 24.41
CA ASP A 15 -6.02 -11.15 24.20
C ASP A 15 -6.07 -11.92 22.87
N MET A 16 -4.95 -12.53 22.45
CA MET A 16 -4.88 -13.34 21.21
C MET A 16 -5.59 -14.69 21.34
N THR A 17 -5.89 -15.13 22.55
CA THR A 17 -6.53 -16.40 22.86
C THR A 17 -7.56 -16.18 23.96
N GLY A 18 -8.82 -16.54 23.68
CA GLY A 18 -9.96 -16.26 24.55
C GLY A 18 -10.46 -14.81 24.42
N ASN A 19 -11.19 -14.36 25.44
CA ASN A 19 -11.98 -13.13 25.43
C ASN A 19 -13.08 -13.15 24.35
N VAL A 20 -12.76 -12.85 23.09
CA VAL A 20 -13.72 -12.90 21.98
C VAL A 20 -13.08 -13.55 20.76
N TRP A 21 -13.90 -14.25 19.97
CA TRP A 21 -13.53 -14.63 18.63
C TRP A 21 -13.30 -13.38 17.78
N GLU A 22 -12.33 -13.40 16.88
CA GLU A 22 -12.02 -12.24 16.07
C GLU A 22 -12.15 -12.51 14.58
N TRP A 23 -12.88 -11.64 13.90
CA TRP A 23 -13.02 -11.66 12.44
C TRP A 23 -11.68 -11.49 11.73
N MET A 24 -11.43 -12.37 10.77
CA MET A 24 -10.28 -12.30 9.88
C MET A 24 -10.69 -11.87 8.47
N ARG A 25 -9.79 -11.15 7.78
CA ARG A 25 -9.91 -10.93 6.35
C ARG A 25 -9.84 -12.27 5.61
N GLY A 26 -10.67 -12.45 4.57
CA GLY A 26 -10.72 -13.66 3.75
C GLY A 26 -11.94 -14.54 4.01
N GLY A 27 -12.00 -15.69 3.36
CA GLY A 27 -13.17 -16.59 3.38
C GLY A 27 -14.32 -16.15 2.47
N ARG A 28 -15.40 -16.94 2.48
CA ARG A 28 -16.63 -16.69 1.70
C ARG A 28 -17.66 -15.95 2.56
N HIS A 29 -18.66 -15.30 1.96
CA HIS A 29 -19.70 -14.60 2.73
C HIS A 29 -20.41 -15.50 3.75
N LYS A 30 -20.66 -16.77 3.39
CA LYS A 30 -21.31 -17.74 4.30
C LYS A 30 -20.34 -18.35 5.32
N GLU A 31 -19.04 -18.18 5.13
CA GLU A 31 -17.97 -18.86 5.87
C GLU A 31 -16.77 -17.90 6.02
N ARG A 32 -16.98 -16.80 6.73
CA ARG A 32 -15.91 -15.89 7.14
C ARG A 32 -15.16 -16.49 8.31
N ILE A 33 -13.85 -16.31 8.32
CA ILE A 33 -12.96 -16.95 9.28
C ILE A 33 -12.94 -16.14 10.58
N VAL A 34 -13.05 -16.84 11.72
CA VAL A 34 -12.78 -16.28 13.05
C VAL A 34 -11.64 -17.04 13.74
N ARG A 35 -10.89 -16.35 14.60
CA ARG A 35 -9.72 -16.88 15.32
C ARG A 35 -9.75 -16.51 16.81
N GLY A 36 -9.02 -17.27 17.62
CA GLY A 36 -8.69 -16.91 19.00
C GLY A 36 -9.50 -17.62 20.09
N GLY A 37 -10.74 -18.04 19.83
CA GLY A 37 -11.64 -18.50 20.91
C GLY A 37 -12.24 -17.33 21.68
N SER A 38 -13.22 -17.61 22.54
CA SER A 38 -13.94 -16.61 23.31
C SER A 38 -14.16 -17.04 24.76
N PHE A 39 -14.80 -16.18 25.57
CA PHE A 39 -15.08 -16.46 26.98
C PHE A 39 -16.06 -17.62 27.22
N VAL A 40 -16.72 -18.15 26.18
CA VAL A 40 -17.58 -19.36 26.28
C VAL A 40 -16.85 -20.64 25.88
N ASP A 41 -15.60 -20.53 25.42
CA ASP A 41 -14.78 -21.66 25.00
C ASP A 41 -13.91 -22.17 26.15
N SER A 42 -13.52 -23.44 26.08
CA SER A 42 -12.71 -24.10 27.11
C SER A 42 -11.26 -24.28 26.63
N LEU A 43 -10.31 -24.44 27.54
CA LEU A 43 -8.90 -24.60 27.17
C LEU A 43 -8.65 -25.88 26.35
N ASP A 44 -9.28 -26.98 26.76
CA ASP A 44 -9.14 -28.31 26.17
C ASP A 44 -10.20 -28.64 25.11
N GLY A 45 -11.21 -27.79 24.95
CA GLY A 45 -12.33 -28.04 24.05
C GLY A 45 -13.40 -28.96 24.64
N SER A 46 -13.37 -29.24 25.95
CA SER A 46 -14.43 -29.97 26.65
C SER A 46 -15.79 -29.27 26.54
N THR A 47 -15.77 -27.93 26.44
CA THR A 47 -16.93 -27.07 26.18
C THR A 47 -16.66 -26.19 24.96
N ASN A 48 -17.57 -26.22 23.97
CA ASN A 48 -17.47 -25.48 22.70
C ASN A 48 -16.14 -25.78 21.96
N HIS A 49 -15.28 -24.78 21.73
CA HIS A 49 -13.99 -24.96 21.08
C HIS A 49 -12.84 -24.99 22.08
N ALA A 50 -11.72 -25.61 21.68
CA ALA A 50 -10.45 -25.47 22.40
C ALA A 50 -9.86 -24.08 22.12
N ALA A 51 -9.82 -23.22 23.14
CA ALA A 51 -9.27 -21.88 23.12
C ALA A 51 -7.73 -21.93 23.09
N THR A 52 -7.19 -22.31 21.93
CA THR A 52 -5.77 -22.39 21.64
C THR A 52 -5.37 -21.36 20.59
N LEU A 53 -4.08 -21.06 20.44
CA LEU A 53 -3.58 -20.19 19.37
C LEU A 53 -3.98 -20.68 17.96
N GLY A 54 -4.19 -22.00 17.83
CA GLY A 54 -4.62 -22.68 16.62
C GLY A 54 -6.13 -22.59 16.34
N ALA A 55 -6.95 -22.13 17.28
CA ALA A 55 -8.41 -22.17 17.18
C ALA A 55 -8.93 -21.41 15.96
N ARG A 56 -9.70 -22.11 15.10
CA ARG A 56 -10.35 -21.58 13.90
C ARG A 56 -11.81 -22.01 13.90
N ALA A 57 -12.69 -21.09 13.54
CA ALA A 57 -14.05 -21.43 13.13
C ALA A 57 -14.44 -20.59 11.92
N THR A 58 -15.58 -20.93 11.33
CA THR A 58 -16.21 -20.16 10.26
C THR A 58 -17.63 -19.78 10.66
N MET A 59 -18.06 -18.60 10.27
CA MET A 59 -19.39 -18.07 10.56
C MET A 59 -19.91 -17.28 9.36
N HIS A 60 -21.23 -17.08 9.29
CA HIS A 60 -21.82 -16.22 8.28
C HIS A 60 -21.39 -14.76 8.51
N ALA A 61 -21.07 -14.02 7.45
CA ALA A 61 -20.53 -12.65 7.55
C ALA A 61 -21.46 -11.64 8.25
N THR A 62 -22.76 -11.93 8.28
CA THR A 62 -23.77 -11.10 8.95
C THR A 62 -24.08 -11.55 10.37
N THR A 63 -23.46 -12.64 10.84
CA THR A 63 -23.68 -13.12 12.20
C THR A 63 -23.11 -12.11 13.18
N THR A 64 -23.94 -11.67 14.10
CA THR A 64 -23.56 -10.79 15.20
C THR A 64 -23.84 -11.53 16.50
N THR A 65 -22.78 -11.78 17.27
CA THR A 65 -22.86 -12.47 18.56
C THR A 65 -22.00 -11.72 19.56
N GLY A 66 -22.43 -11.68 20.83
CA GLY A 66 -21.71 -10.95 21.88
C GLY A 66 -20.31 -11.49 22.22
N ASN A 67 -19.93 -12.65 21.69
CA ASN A 67 -18.61 -13.25 21.86
C ASN A 67 -17.71 -13.15 20.60
N VAL A 68 -18.09 -12.33 19.62
CA VAL A 68 -17.31 -12.09 18.40
C VAL A 68 -17.00 -10.59 18.26
N GLY A 69 -15.72 -10.26 18.12
CA GLY A 69 -15.19 -8.94 17.84
C GLY A 69 -14.24 -8.94 16.65
N PHE A 70 -13.33 -7.97 16.60
CA PHE A 70 -12.31 -7.86 15.58
C PHE A 70 -11.13 -7.01 16.06
N ARG A 71 -9.98 -7.16 15.39
CA ARG A 71 -8.86 -6.23 15.47
C ARG A 71 -8.43 -5.80 14.07
N CYS A 72 -7.89 -4.59 13.97
CA CYS A 72 -7.44 -4.03 12.70
C CYS A 72 -5.95 -4.33 12.49
N ALA A 73 -5.58 -4.57 11.24
CA ALA A 73 -4.20 -4.61 10.79
C ALA A 73 -4.02 -3.57 9.68
N LYS A 74 -2.83 -2.95 9.63
CA LYS A 74 -2.45 -1.99 8.59
C LYS A 74 -1.15 -2.46 7.97
N ALA A 75 -1.10 -2.49 6.63
CA ALA A 75 0.13 -2.82 5.93
C ALA A 75 1.24 -1.80 6.27
N PRO A 76 2.49 -2.23 6.42
CA PRO A 76 3.60 -1.32 6.67
C PRO A 76 3.76 -0.36 5.49
N GLN A 77 3.92 0.93 5.77
CA GLN A 77 4.18 1.91 4.74
C GLN A 77 5.64 1.78 4.31
N ARG A 78 5.89 1.19 3.13
CA ARG A 78 7.24 1.16 2.56
C ARG A 78 7.63 2.58 2.14
N ARG A 79 8.84 3.01 2.51
CA ARG A 79 9.44 4.24 2.01
C ARG A 79 9.58 4.09 0.50
N THR A 80 9.05 5.07 -0.23
CA THR A 80 9.15 5.13 -1.69
C THR A 80 10.57 5.50 -2.07
N GLU A 81 11.19 4.71 -2.95
CA GLU A 81 12.38 5.14 -3.68
C GLU A 81 11.92 5.81 -4.97
N TYR A 82 12.44 7.00 -5.21
CA TYR A 82 12.19 7.79 -6.42
C TYR A 82 12.46 6.96 -7.67
N HIS A 83 11.62 7.12 -8.69
CA HIS A 83 11.87 6.52 -10.02
C HIS A 83 12.04 7.63 -11.05
N TYR A 84 13.08 7.51 -11.88
CA TYR A 84 13.30 8.41 -13.00
C TYR A 84 12.41 7.97 -14.17
N VAL A 85 11.68 8.90 -14.75
CA VAL A 85 10.95 8.72 -16.00
C VAL A 85 11.50 9.71 -17.02
N LEU A 86 11.69 9.27 -18.25
CA LEU A 86 12.09 10.18 -19.34
C LEU A 86 10.87 10.98 -19.77
N HIS A 87 10.95 12.30 -19.67
CA HIS A 87 9.95 13.20 -20.20
C HIS A 87 10.29 13.52 -21.65
N ASP A 88 9.29 13.36 -22.51
CA ASP A 88 9.34 13.68 -23.93
C ASP A 88 8.33 14.80 -24.21
N GLU A 89 8.83 15.98 -24.59
CA GLU A 89 7.98 17.17 -24.83
C GLU A 89 7.00 16.97 -26.00
N THR A 90 7.29 16.05 -26.92
CA THR A 90 6.39 15.75 -28.05
C THR A 90 5.11 15.04 -27.60
N HIS A 91 5.21 14.19 -26.57
CA HIS A 91 4.09 13.38 -26.07
C HIS A 91 3.46 13.94 -24.79
N HIS A 92 4.24 14.64 -23.96
CA HIS A 92 3.83 15.05 -22.61
C HIS A 92 3.57 16.57 -22.48
N GLY A 93 3.81 17.35 -23.54
CA GLY A 93 3.64 18.80 -23.55
C GLY A 93 4.93 19.58 -23.22
N GLN A 94 4.95 20.87 -23.50
CA GLN A 94 6.10 21.73 -23.23
C GLN A 94 6.27 21.99 -21.73
N LEU A 95 7.49 21.78 -21.20
CA LEU A 95 7.83 22.05 -19.80
C LEU A 95 8.29 23.50 -19.55
N ALA A 96 8.49 24.26 -20.61
CA ALA A 96 8.90 25.66 -20.55
C ALA A 96 7.97 26.53 -21.41
N VAL A 97 7.69 27.73 -20.93
CA VAL A 97 7.04 28.78 -21.71
C VAL A 97 8.13 29.68 -22.27
N GLU A 98 8.07 29.94 -23.56
CA GLU A 98 8.95 30.89 -24.23
C GLU A 98 8.24 32.25 -24.27
N ASP A 99 8.90 33.29 -23.77
CA ASP A 99 8.39 34.66 -23.85
C ASP A 99 8.55 35.24 -25.26
N GLU A 100 7.98 36.42 -25.50
CA GLU A 100 8.05 37.12 -26.79
C GLU A 100 9.48 37.51 -27.21
N PHE A 101 10.45 37.40 -26.29
CA PHE A 101 11.88 37.69 -26.49
C PHE A 101 12.73 36.42 -26.62
N GLY A 102 12.11 35.23 -26.69
CA GLY A 102 12.79 33.95 -26.86
C GLY A 102 13.42 33.39 -25.58
N LYS A 103 13.17 34.01 -24.43
CA LYS A 103 13.63 33.49 -23.13
C LYS A 103 12.68 32.40 -22.66
N ARG A 104 13.23 31.22 -22.38
CA ARG A 104 12.49 30.06 -21.90
C ARG A 104 12.52 30.00 -20.38
N ASP A 105 11.36 30.19 -19.76
CA ASP A 105 11.18 30.02 -18.32
C ASP A 105 10.36 28.75 -18.06
N PHE A 106 10.88 27.88 -17.17
CA PHE A 106 10.23 26.60 -16.85
C PHE A 106 8.95 26.83 -16.04
N ILE A 107 7.88 26.09 -16.36
CA ILE A 107 6.67 26.11 -15.53
C ILE A 107 6.96 25.27 -14.28
N PRO A 108 6.97 25.83 -13.06
CA PRO A 108 7.20 25.04 -11.86
C PRO A 108 6.02 24.08 -11.65
N GLN A 109 6.22 22.79 -11.91
CA GLN A 109 5.27 21.74 -11.54
C GLN A 109 5.55 21.30 -10.10
N LYS A 110 4.52 21.34 -9.26
CA LYS A 110 4.61 21.00 -7.84
C LYS A 110 5.07 19.54 -7.67
N GLY A 111 6.23 19.32 -7.02
CA GLY A 111 6.80 17.98 -6.77
C GLY A 111 8.01 17.61 -7.63
N TRP A 112 8.50 18.54 -8.45
CA TRP A 112 9.72 18.44 -9.22
C TRP A 112 10.81 19.20 -8.45
N GLU A 113 11.54 18.52 -7.57
CA GLU A 113 12.77 19.08 -7.02
C GLU A 113 13.88 18.82 -8.04
N ASP A 114 14.43 19.89 -8.60
CA ASP A 114 15.43 19.88 -9.65
C ASP A 114 16.71 19.20 -9.17
N VAL A 115 17.09 18.11 -9.84
CA VAL A 115 18.48 17.66 -9.85
C VAL A 115 18.97 17.82 -11.27
N GLU A 116 19.59 18.97 -11.54
CA GLU A 116 20.28 19.24 -12.80
C GLU A 116 21.41 18.22 -12.97
N PHE A 117 21.34 17.41 -14.01
CA PHE A 117 22.47 16.62 -14.49
C PHE A 117 22.80 17.07 -15.90
N ASP A 118 24.05 17.45 -16.08
CA ASP A 118 24.65 17.92 -17.32
C ASP A 118 25.13 16.70 -18.12
N GLU A 119 24.20 15.96 -18.73
CA GLU A 119 24.53 14.95 -19.75
C GLU A 119 23.63 15.17 -20.97
N GLU A 120 24.13 15.99 -21.90
CA GLU A 120 23.65 16.09 -23.28
C GLU A 120 24.00 14.81 -24.05
N ASP A 121 23.22 13.75 -23.89
CA ASP A 121 23.19 12.66 -24.87
C ASP A 121 22.04 12.90 -25.87
N PRO A 122 22.31 13.40 -27.09
CA PRO A 122 21.27 13.59 -28.09
C PRO A 122 20.81 12.22 -28.60
N VAL A 123 19.59 11.82 -28.24
CA VAL A 123 18.93 10.68 -28.91
C VAL A 123 18.48 11.14 -30.29
N ILE A 124 19.18 10.67 -31.31
CA ILE A 124 18.85 10.92 -32.71
C ILE A 124 17.58 10.14 -33.06
N ALA A 125 16.49 10.84 -33.37
CA ALA A 125 15.29 10.25 -33.98
C ALA A 125 15.25 10.62 -35.47
N TYR A 126 14.59 9.82 -36.31
CA TYR A 126 14.43 10.10 -37.74
C TYR A 126 12.94 10.15 -38.08
N ASP A 127 12.50 11.08 -38.93
CA ASP A 127 11.13 11.11 -39.46
C ASP A 127 10.91 10.01 -40.52
N GLU A 128 9.67 9.82 -40.99
CA GLU A 128 9.33 8.82 -42.01
C GLU A 128 10.02 9.08 -43.37
N ASP A 129 10.50 10.31 -43.59
CA ASP A 129 11.25 10.74 -44.77
C ASP A 129 12.78 10.62 -44.57
N GLY A 130 13.24 10.14 -43.40
CA GLY A 130 14.64 9.89 -43.08
C GLY A 130 15.42 11.12 -42.57
N ASN A 131 14.77 12.25 -42.29
CA ASN A 131 15.44 13.43 -41.72
C ASN A 131 15.63 13.29 -40.22
N GLU A 132 16.75 13.81 -39.74
CA GLU A 132 17.15 13.79 -38.34
C GLU A 132 16.29 14.74 -37.48
N ILE A 133 15.41 14.18 -36.64
CA ILE A 133 14.69 14.89 -35.59
C ILE A 133 15.55 14.89 -34.31
N LYS A 134 16.09 16.05 -33.94
CA LYS A 134 16.74 16.25 -32.64
C LYS A 134 15.69 16.43 -31.55
N GLY A 135 15.29 15.32 -30.92
CA GLY A 135 14.41 15.34 -29.74
C GLY A 135 15.20 15.48 -28.43
N LYS A 136 14.93 16.49 -27.62
CA LYS A 136 15.50 16.61 -26.27
C LYS A 136 14.68 15.75 -25.30
N LYS A 137 15.22 14.63 -24.82
CA LYS A 137 14.64 13.85 -23.71
C LYS A 137 15.30 14.27 -22.41
N ARG A 138 14.51 14.50 -21.35
CA ARG A 138 15.03 14.85 -20.01
C ARG A 138 14.64 13.79 -19.00
N ARG A 139 15.58 13.40 -18.13
CA ARG A 139 15.27 12.51 -17.00
C ARG A 139 14.57 13.31 -15.92
N VAL A 140 13.42 12.83 -15.48
CA VAL A 140 12.57 13.47 -14.47
C VAL A 140 12.39 12.52 -13.30
N VAL A 141 12.49 13.03 -12.08
CA VAL A 141 12.16 12.27 -10.87
C VAL A 141 10.66 12.39 -10.58
N LEU A 142 9.95 11.26 -10.57
CA LEU A 142 8.55 11.21 -10.12
C LEU A 142 8.47 10.52 -8.74
N GLU A 143 7.93 11.23 -7.75
CA GLU A 143 7.57 10.66 -6.45
C GLU A 143 6.38 9.70 -6.64
N ARG A 144 6.62 8.38 -6.57
CA ARG A 144 5.54 7.39 -6.67
C ARG A 144 5.25 6.75 -5.34
N ARG A 145 4.30 7.29 -4.58
CA ARG A 145 3.78 6.62 -3.38
C ARG A 145 3.05 5.32 -3.75
N LYS A 146 3.77 4.20 -3.81
CA LYS A 146 3.15 2.87 -3.89
C LYS A 146 2.74 2.45 -2.49
N PHE A 147 1.45 2.57 -2.19
CA PHE A 147 0.84 1.82 -1.11
C PHE A 147 0.74 0.36 -1.58
N SER A 148 1.56 -0.53 -1.02
CA SER A 148 1.32 -1.96 -1.21
C SER A 148 0.08 -2.34 -0.40
N ASN A 149 -0.97 -2.78 -1.09
CA ASN A 149 -2.14 -3.42 -0.46
C ASN A 149 -1.89 -4.92 -0.19
N GLU A 150 -0.66 -5.41 -0.37
CA GLU A 150 -0.32 -6.81 -0.12
C GLU A 150 -0.09 -7.03 1.38
N LEU A 151 -1.18 -7.45 2.03
CA LEU A 151 -1.21 -8.31 3.21
C LEU A 151 -1.88 -9.62 2.82
#